data_AF-A0A6G3XRP2-F1
#
_entry.id   AF-A0A6G3XRP2-F1
#
_cell.length_a   1.000
_cell.length_b   1.000
_cell.length_c   1.000
_cell.angle_alpha   90.00
_cell.angle_beta   90.00
_cell.angle_gamma   90.00
#
_symmetry.space_group_name_H-M   'P 1'
#
loop_
_entity.id
_entity.type
_entity.pdbx_description
1 polymer ?
#
loop_
_entity_poly.entity_id
_entity_poly.type
_entity_poly.pdbx_seq_one_letter_code
_entity_poly.pdbx_strand_id
1 'polypeptide(L)'
;MIVSASLLATAVVLCAVGGILMLTRPLTRILLGAVILGNGINLLVLASTGRAGAAPLLYGVSLSRVTDPLPQAIALTAIVITLATTAF
;
A
#
# COMPACT_ATOMS: atom_id res chain seq x y z
N MET A 1 -8.13 -16.09 8.34
CA MET A 1 -7.46 -16.52 7.10
C MET A 1 -6.24 -15.65 6.96
N ILE A 2 -5.12 -16.33 6.76
CA ILE A 2 -3.77 -15.79 6.67
C ILE A 2 -3.74 -14.75 5.54
N VAL A 3 -2.99 -13.67 5.73
CA VAL A 3 -2.76 -12.65 4.70
C VAL A 3 -2.57 -13.32 3.34
N SER A 4 -3.32 -12.89 2.32
CA SER A 4 -3.30 -13.54 0.99
C SER A 4 -1.88 -13.57 0.43
N ALA A 5 -1.35 -14.77 0.19
CA ALA A 5 0.01 -14.95 -0.32
C ALA A 5 0.23 -14.22 -1.66
N SER A 6 -0.80 -14.14 -2.50
CA SER A 6 -0.79 -13.36 -3.74
C SER A 6 -0.56 -11.86 -3.51
N LEU A 7 -1.14 -11.29 -2.45
CA LEU A 7 -0.99 -9.88 -2.11
C LEU A 7 0.43 -9.58 -1.62
N LEU A 8 0.99 -10.45 -0.78
CA LEU A 8 2.39 -10.35 -0.34
C LEU A 8 3.36 -10.50 -1.51
N ALA A 9 3.15 -11.49 -2.38
CA ALA A 9 3.98 -11.68 -3.56
C ALA A 9 3.96 -10.44 -4.48
N THR A 10 2.78 -9.88 -4.72
CA THR A 10 2.63 -8.65 -5.52
C THR A 10 3.35 -7.48 -4.89
N ALA A 11 3.21 -7.28 -3.58
CA ALA A 11 3.87 -6.21 -2.85
C ALA A 11 5.40 -6.33 -2.90
N VAL A 12 5.95 -7.53 -2.72
CA VAL A 12 7.40 -7.80 -2.83
C VAL A 12 7.91 -7.52 -4.25
N VAL A 13 7.17 -7.94 -5.28
CA VAL A 13 7.55 -7.68 -6.68
C VAL A 13 7.55 -6.17 -6.97
N LEU A 14 6.52 -5.43 -6.54
CA LEU A 14 6.47 -3.99 -6.69
C LEU A 14 7.64 -3.31 -5.96
N CYS A 15 7.95 -3.71 -4.73
CA CYS A 15 9.10 -3.17 -4.00
C CYS A 15 10.43 -3.47 -4.69
N ALA A 16 10.62 -4.68 -5.21
CA ALA A 16 11.82 -5.06 -5.94
C ALA A 16 11.97 -4.26 -7.24
N VAL A 17 10.92 -4.17 -8.06
CA VAL A 17 10.92 -3.41 -9.32
C VAL A 17 11.13 -1.93 -9.05
N GLY A 18 10.42 -1.36 -8.06
CA GLY A 18 10.58 0.04 -7.66
C GLY A 18 12.00 0.35 -7.21
N GLY A 19 12.57 -0.49 -6.34
CA GLY A 19 13.95 -0.37 -5.87
C GLY A 19 14.98 -0.47 -7.00
N ILE A 20 14.80 -1.41 -7.94
CA ILE A 20 15.68 -1.55 -9.12
C ILE A 20 15.60 -0.30 -10.01
N LEU A 21 14.39 0.26 -10.23
CA LEU A 21 14.21 1.46 -11.03
C LEU A 21 14.85 2.69 -10.39
N MET A 22 14.83 2.81 -9.06
CA MET A 22 15.50 3.90 -8.35
C MET A 22 17.03 3.88 -8.51
N LEU A 23 17.63 2.73 -8.79
CA LEU A 23 19.06 2.59 -9.05
C LEU A 23 19.47 2.98 -10.49
N THR A 24 18.51 3.31 -11.35
CA THR A 24 18.78 3.68 -12.74
C THR A 24 19.15 5.16 -12.86
N ARG A 25 19.95 5.53 -13.87
CA ARG A 25 20.37 6.92 -14.10
C ARG A 25 19.27 7.90 -14.55
N PRO A 26 18.33 7.54 -15.45
CA PRO A 26 17.40 8.53 -15.98
C PRO A 26 16.35 8.88 -14.92
N LEU A 27 16.19 10.19 -14.66
CA LEU A 27 15.34 10.72 -13.60
C LEU A 27 13.89 10.25 -13.71
N THR A 28 13.36 10.11 -14.93
CA THR A 28 12.02 9.56 -15.18
C THR A 28 11.85 8.13 -14.65
N ARG A 29 12.87 7.27 -14.78
CA ARG A 29 12.83 5.90 -14.24
C ARG A 29 12.96 5.90 -12.73
N ILE A 30 13.73 6.82 -12.14
CA ILE A 30 13.80 6.98 -10.67
C ILE A 30 12.43 7.38 -10.12
N LEU A 31 11.75 8.35 -10.74
CA LEU A 31 10.41 8.78 -10.35
C LEU A 31 9.37 7.66 -10.47
N LEU A 32 9.37 6.94 -11.60
CA LEU A 32 8.55 5.73 -11.77
C LEU A 32 8.87 4.67 -10.71
N GLY A 33 10.15 4.49 -10.38
CA GLY A 33 10.60 3.61 -9.31
C GLY A 33 10.02 3.98 -7.95
N ALA A 34 10.04 5.27 -7.59
CA ALA A 34 9.46 5.78 -6.36
C ALA A 34 7.93 5.57 -6.30
N VAL A 35 7.21 5.79 -7.40
CA VAL A 35 5.77 5.54 -7.49
C VAL A 35 5.46 4.06 -7.32
N ILE A 36 6.16 3.18 -8.03
CA ILE A 36 5.95 1.72 -7.97
C ILE A 36 6.29 1.19 -6.57
N LEU A 37 7.40 1.64 -5.99
CA LEU A 37 7.80 1.31 -4.62
C LEU A 37 6.74 1.74 -3.60
N GLY A 38 6.21 2.97 -3.72
CA GLY A 38 5.14 3.48 -2.86
C GLY A 38 3.88 2.63 -2.93
N ASN A 39 3.50 2.16 -4.12
CA ASN A 39 2.39 1.22 -4.27
C ASN A 39 2.64 -0.13 -3.57
N GLY A 40 3.86 -0.68 -3.68
CA GLY A 40 4.25 -1.89 -2.97
C GLY A 40 4.17 -1.73 -1.45
N ILE A 41 4.68 -0.62 -0.91
CA ILE A 41 4.62 -0.29 0.53
C ILE A 41 3.16 -0.14 1.00
N ASN A 42 2.31 0.55 0.24
CA ASN A 42 0.89 0.68 0.58
C ASN A 42 0.18 -0.68 0.68
N LEU A 43 0.52 -1.64 -0.18
CA LEU A 43 0.00 -3.01 -0.08
C LEU A 43 0.51 -3.72 1.18
N LEU A 44 1.78 -3.54 1.57
CA LEU A 44 2.32 -4.10 2.82
C LEU A 44 1.63 -3.51 4.06
N VAL A 45 1.37 -2.19 4.04
CA VAL A 45 0.61 -1.52 5.11
C VAL A 45 -0.80 -2.09 5.19
N LEU A 46 -1.49 -2.26 4.05
CA LEU A 46 -2.83 -2.87 4.05
C LEU A 46 -2.82 -4.34 4.48
N ALA A 47 -1.76 -5.09 4.17
CA ALA A 47 -1.59 -6.46 4.61
C ALA A 47 -1.47 -6.58 6.14
N SER A 48 -0.91 -5.55 6.80
CA SER A 48 -0.75 -5.51 8.26
C SER A 48 -2.09 -5.46 9.02
N THR A 49 -3.17 -5.03 8.36
CA THR A 49 -4.54 -5.03 8.88
C THR A 49 -5.05 -6.43 9.26
N GLY A 50 -4.46 -7.49 8.70
CA GLY A 50 -4.80 -8.86 9.06
C GLY A 50 -6.06 -9.37 8.35
N ARG A 51 -7.02 -9.92 9.11
CA ARG A 51 -8.20 -10.58 8.51
C ARG A 51 -9.15 -9.55 7.90
N ALA A 52 -9.56 -9.79 6.66
CA ALA A 52 -10.67 -9.08 6.05
C ALA A 52 -11.94 -9.29 6.90
N GLY A 53 -12.43 -8.21 7.48
CA GLY A 53 -13.70 -8.12 8.18
C GLY A 53 -14.66 -7.21 7.42
N ALA A 54 -15.71 -6.75 8.12
CA ALA A 54 -16.58 -5.72 7.59
C ALA A 54 -15.82 -4.39 7.40
N ALA A 55 -16.31 -3.56 6.48
CA ALA A 55 -15.80 -2.21 6.29
C ALA A 55 -15.96 -1.41 7.61
N PRO A 56 -15.01 -0.53 7.97
CA PRO A 56 -15.07 0.30 9.17
C PRO A 56 -16.06 1.46 8.99
N LEU A 57 -17.32 1.11 8.76
CA LEU A 57 -18.45 2.02 8.69
C LEU A 57 -19.23 1.90 10.01
N LEU A 58 -19.63 3.04 10.58
CA LEU A 58 -20.30 3.13 11.88
C LEU A 58 -21.73 2.54 11.90
N TYR A 59 -22.20 1.93 10.80
CA TYR A 59 -23.56 1.48 10.63
C TYR A 59 -23.63 -0.06 10.52
N GLY A 60 -24.34 -0.71 11.45
CA GLY A 60 -24.89 -2.06 11.24
C GLY A 60 -23.98 -3.27 11.52
N VAL A 61 -22.73 -3.10 11.98
CA VAL A 61 -21.84 -4.24 12.28
C VAL A 61 -21.15 -4.10 13.64
N SER A 62 -21.05 -5.22 14.37
CA SER A 62 -20.33 -5.27 15.65
C SER A 62 -18.84 -4.92 15.47
N LEU A 63 -18.29 -4.05 16.32
CA LEU A 63 -16.87 -3.63 16.28
C LEU A 63 -15.88 -4.81 16.18
N SER A 64 -16.19 -5.94 16.82
CA SER A 64 -15.37 -7.16 16.78
C SER A 64 -15.26 -7.83 15.40
N ARG A 65 -16.11 -7.46 14.44
CA ARG A 65 -16.10 -7.95 13.05
C ARG A 65 -15.58 -6.89 12.08
N VAL A 66 -15.23 -5.70 12.55
CA VAL A 66 -14.74 -4.60 11.74
C VAL A 66 -13.24 -4.76 11.53
N THR A 67 -12.82 -4.50 10.30
CA THR A 67 -11.42 -4.45 9.91
C THR A 67 -10.71 -3.25 10.55
N ASP A 68 -9.47 -3.39 11.02
CA ASP A 68 -8.73 -2.27 11.62
C ASP A 68 -8.64 -1.07 10.63
N PRO A 69 -9.19 0.10 10.98
CA PRO A 69 -9.17 1.27 10.11
C PRO A 69 -7.80 1.98 10.08
N LEU A 70 -6.92 1.74 11.05
CA LEU A 70 -5.67 2.49 11.19
C LEU A 70 -4.76 2.34 9.96
N PRO A 71 -4.44 1.13 9.45
CA PRO A 71 -3.56 1.02 8.29
C PRO A 71 -4.20 1.58 7.01
N GLN A 72 -5.54 1.61 6.92
CA GLN A 72 -6.25 2.19 5.79
C GLN A 72 -6.09 3.72 5.74
N ALA A 73 -6.21 4.38 6.89
CA ALA A 73 -5.98 5.83 7.00
C ALA A 73 -4.53 6.21 6.68
N ILE A 74 -3.56 5.39 7.13
CA ILE A 74 -2.14 5.57 6.82
C ILE A 74 -1.89 5.44 5.31
N ALA A 75 -2.44 4.40 4.68
CA ALA A 75 -2.30 4.18 3.24
C ALA A 75 -2.88 5.34 2.42
N LEU A 76 -4.07 5.85 2.77
CA LEU A 76 -4.67 7.00 2.11
C LEU A 76 -3.79 8.26 2.20
N THR A 77 -3.18 8.49 3.36
CA THR A 77 -2.25 9.61 3.57
C THR A 77 -1.01 9.46 2.68
N ALA A 78 -0.42 8.27 2.66
CA ALA A 78 0.75 7.97 1.85
C ALA A 78 0.47 8.10 0.33
N ILE A 79 -0.74 7.72 -0.12
CA ILE A 79 -1.16 7.91 -1.52
C ILE A 79 -1.19 9.39 -1.89
N VAL A 80 -1.77 10.25 -1.06
CA VAL A 80 -1.84 11.70 -1.33
C VAL A 80 -0.44 12.33 -1.36
N ILE A 81 0.44 11.94 -0.44
CA ILE A 81 1.84 12.39 -0.44
C ILE A 81 2.53 11.98 -1.75
N THR A 82 2.41 10.71 -2.14
CA THR A 82 3.02 10.18 -3.37
C THR A 82 2.50 10.91 -4.61
N LEU A 83 1.20 11.16 -4.68
CA LEU A 83 0.59 11.90 -5.79
C LEU A 83 1.13 13.33 -5.87
N ALA A 84 1.17 14.04 -4.73
CA ALA A 84 1.68 15.40 -4.66
C ALA A 84 3.16 15.49 -5.07
N THR A 85 4.00 14.56 -4.61
CA THR A 85 5.42 14.53 -4.98
C THR A 85 5.67 14.14 -6.42
N THR A 86 4.76 13.39 -7.05
CA THR A 86 4.89 12.96 -8.44
C THR A 86 4.39 14.03 -9.43
N ALA A 87 3.45 14.88 -8.99
CA ALA A 87 2.89 15.94 -9.82
C ALA A 87 3.79 17.19 -9.90
N PHE A 88 4.74 17.35 -8.99
CA PHE A 88 5.75 18.41 -8.98
C PHE A 88 6.91 18.07 -9.90
#